data_AF-A0A235BML7-F1
#
_entry.id   AF-A0A235BML7-F1
#
_cell.length_a   1.000
_cell.length_b   1.000
_cell.length_c   1.000
_cell.angle_alpha   90.00
_cell.angle_beta   90.00
_cell.angle_gamma   90.00
#
_symmetry.space_group_name_H-M   'P 1'
#
loop_
_entity.id
_entity.type
_entity.pdbx_description
1 polymer ?
#
loop_
_entity_poly.entity_id
_entity_poly.type
_entity_poly.pdbx_seq_one_letter_code
_entity_poly.pdbx_strand_id
1 'polypeptide(L)'
;MIMWKRSLLLIQVVFLSLCSHAEVRNSSFLFDAPTAYINKGIFYEGTIATTFTGTDDPYPIDTDLHFMASLFGKLELTLSFLTFSDLRISPSIKYNIVSESEKIPAVSVGVLNLFTSKYISSVGGSKNTVWSDDSSYIPEYIRCPEHNSLFLVFTKDMGAWGRYNMGFGRGCFVGYGPRSRQFNTDRFYHWSDTHSDAIGMFWGVDIELGYNIRGGFEFDGRDFNIGLKFKKEGFEVSFLAAKLEHRLGGSPNFTPRIDLSTTFNSYFLRRMPSPPKVGAITGDVVDRNSKIPIGATITVKGAEIPSITTDAEGRYAVTIAPGSYLVRAEAEGYYWMEKKVYVRERMQTICNFELKKK
;
A
#
# COMPACT_ATOMS: atom_id res chain seq x y z
N MET A 1 18.91 -17.92 -13.41
CA MET A 1 18.08 -17.11 -14.33
C MET A 1 16.58 -17.10 -13.97
N ILE A 2 16.19 -17.19 -12.69
CA ILE A 2 14.77 -17.22 -12.23
C ILE A 2 14.48 -16.08 -11.23
N MET A 3 15.50 -15.49 -10.59
CA MET A 3 15.33 -14.39 -9.65
C MET A 3 15.13 -13.01 -10.30
N TRP A 4 15.52 -12.82 -11.56
CA TRP A 4 15.38 -11.53 -12.25
C TRP A 4 14.00 -11.28 -12.85
N LYS A 5 13.24 -12.32 -13.21
CA LYS A 5 11.88 -12.16 -13.76
C LYS A 5 10.83 -11.78 -12.71
N ARG A 6 11.11 -11.99 -11.41
CA ARG A 6 10.15 -11.74 -10.32
C ARG A 6 10.17 -10.29 -9.81
N SER A 7 11.30 -9.60 -9.93
CA SER A 7 11.41 -8.16 -9.63
C SER A 7 10.86 -7.28 -10.75
N LEU A 8 10.89 -7.78 -11.99
CA LEU A 8 10.38 -7.05 -13.16
C LEU A 8 8.86 -6.87 -13.16
N LEU A 9 8.10 -7.84 -12.61
CA LEU A 9 6.63 -7.73 -12.56
C LEU A 9 6.13 -6.66 -11.58
N LEU A 10 6.92 -6.35 -10.53
CA LEU A 10 6.61 -5.30 -9.57
C LEU A 10 7.05 -3.90 -10.06
N ILE A 11 8.02 -3.85 -10.98
CA ILE A 11 8.63 -2.62 -11.49
C ILE A 11 7.96 -2.15 -12.81
N GLN A 12 7.28 -3.05 -13.55
CA GLN A 12 6.66 -2.72 -14.83
C GLN A 12 5.27 -2.06 -14.75
N VAL A 13 4.71 -1.82 -13.56
CA VAL A 13 3.46 -1.05 -13.38
C VAL A 13 3.72 0.45 -13.18
N VAL A 14 4.97 0.90 -13.09
CA VAL A 14 5.32 2.28 -12.67
C VAL A 14 5.47 3.28 -13.83
N PHE A 15 5.27 2.90 -15.09
CA PHE A 15 5.47 3.84 -16.20
C PHE A 15 4.20 4.04 -17.02
N LEU A 16 3.40 5.03 -16.62
CA LEU A 16 2.68 6.02 -17.45
C LEU A 16 1.80 6.89 -16.53
N SER A 17 2.37 7.94 -15.95
CA SER A 17 1.66 8.93 -15.14
C SER A 17 1.44 10.22 -15.93
N LEU A 18 0.21 10.51 -16.30
CA LEU A 18 -0.26 11.89 -16.46
C LEU A 18 -1.08 12.25 -15.19
N CYS A 19 -1.79 13.39 -15.06
CA CYS A 19 -2.21 13.90 -13.75
C CYS A 19 -3.75 14.20 -13.56
N SER A 20 -4.35 13.98 -12.37
CA SER A 20 -5.77 13.73 -12.03
C SER A 20 -6.03 13.01 -10.67
N HIS A 21 -6.99 13.50 -9.87
CA HIS A 21 -7.22 13.06 -8.47
C HIS A 21 -7.92 11.71 -8.40
N ALA A 22 -7.30 10.71 -7.74
CA ALA A 22 -7.87 9.39 -7.58
C ALA A 22 -8.92 9.30 -6.46
N GLU A 23 -10.03 8.63 -6.76
CA GLU A 23 -11.13 8.38 -5.82
C GLU A 23 -10.85 7.22 -4.84
N VAL A 24 -9.63 6.66 -4.81
CA VAL A 24 -9.23 5.62 -3.85
C VAL A 24 -7.85 5.87 -3.27
N ARG A 25 -7.80 6.14 -1.96
CA ARG A 25 -6.54 6.29 -1.21
C ARG A 25 -6.13 5.03 -0.46
N ASN A 26 -7.09 4.26 0.04
CA ASN A 26 -6.85 3.12 0.93
C ASN A 26 -8.00 2.09 0.92
N SER A 27 -7.80 0.98 1.64
CA SER A 27 -8.75 -0.13 1.77
C SER A 27 -9.85 0.06 2.81
N SER A 28 -9.81 1.15 3.59
CA SER A 28 -10.77 1.36 4.69
C SER A 28 -12.20 1.61 4.19
N PHE A 29 -12.33 2.11 2.95
CA PHE A 29 -13.60 2.36 2.28
C PHE A 29 -13.52 2.07 0.78
N LEU A 30 -14.67 2.10 0.10
CA LEU A 30 -14.75 1.97 -1.36
C LEU A 30 -14.13 3.17 -2.08
N PHE A 31 -14.28 4.37 -1.51
CA PHE A 31 -13.88 5.65 -2.08
C PHE A 31 -12.89 6.41 -1.17
N ASP A 32 -12.64 7.70 -1.47
CA ASP A 32 -11.61 8.50 -0.83
C ASP A 32 -12.08 9.28 0.41
N ALA A 33 -13.40 9.42 0.65
CA ALA A 33 -13.84 10.10 1.87
C ALA A 33 -13.40 9.30 3.10
N PRO A 34 -12.99 10.01 4.17
CA PRO A 34 -12.52 9.37 5.37
C PRO A 34 -13.56 8.42 5.97
N THR A 35 -13.07 7.38 6.63
CA THR A 35 -13.85 6.57 7.57
C THR A 35 -13.22 6.62 8.94
N ALA A 36 -14.04 6.44 9.97
CA ALA A 36 -13.57 6.35 11.35
C ALA A 36 -12.86 5.03 11.64
N TYR A 37 -12.99 4.02 10.78
CA TYR A 37 -12.33 2.73 10.94
C TYR A 37 -10.81 2.85 10.73
N ILE A 38 -10.04 2.21 11.61
CA ILE A 38 -8.59 2.03 11.49
C ILE A 38 -8.27 0.55 11.74
N ASN A 39 -7.41 -0.02 10.90
CA ASN A 39 -7.05 -1.43 11.00
C ASN A 39 -6.38 -1.75 12.33
N LYS A 40 -6.79 -2.87 12.94
CA LYS A 40 -6.22 -3.37 14.21
C LYS A 40 -4.80 -3.90 14.00
N GLY A 41 -3.97 -3.80 15.04
CA GLY A 41 -2.57 -4.23 15.01
C GLY A 41 -1.70 -3.33 14.12
N ILE A 42 -0.54 -3.84 13.70
CA ILE A 42 0.30 -3.17 12.71
C ILE A 42 -0.16 -3.64 11.33
N PHE A 43 -0.67 -2.71 10.54
CA PHE A 43 -1.15 -2.95 9.18
C PHE A 43 -0.57 -1.89 8.26
N TYR A 44 -0.23 -2.29 7.04
CA TYR A 44 0.23 -1.36 6.02
C TYR A 44 -0.22 -1.81 4.64
N GLU A 45 -0.32 -0.86 3.72
CA GLU A 45 -0.71 -1.10 2.35
C GLU A 45 -0.15 -0.05 1.39
N GLY A 46 -0.09 -0.43 0.12
CA GLY A 46 0.17 0.46 -1.00
C GLY A 46 -0.98 0.39 -1.99
N THR A 47 -1.42 1.55 -2.47
CA THR A 47 -2.49 1.70 -3.46
C THR A 47 -1.97 2.44 -4.66
N ILE A 48 -2.23 1.91 -5.86
CA ILE A 48 -2.08 2.62 -7.12
C ILE A 48 -3.49 2.85 -7.65
N ALA A 49 -3.83 4.10 -7.96
CA ALA A 49 -5.16 4.45 -8.42
C ALA A 49 -5.06 5.33 -9.66
N THR A 50 -5.75 4.94 -10.72
CA THR A 50 -5.68 5.57 -12.03
C THR A 50 -7.05 6.09 -12.43
N THR A 51 -7.14 7.37 -12.76
CA THR A 51 -8.38 8.03 -13.21
C THR A 51 -8.30 8.34 -14.69
N PHE A 52 -9.41 8.17 -15.40
CA PHE A 52 -9.58 8.43 -16.82
C PHE A 52 -10.69 9.47 -17.00
N THR A 53 -10.42 10.49 -17.82
CA THR A 53 -11.39 11.56 -18.12
C THR A 53 -11.74 11.59 -19.62
N GLY A 54 -12.66 12.47 -20.00
CA GLY A 54 -13.03 12.67 -21.41
C GLY A 54 -11.87 13.25 -22.23
N THR A 55 -11.91 13.06 -23.55
CA THR A 55 -10.81 13.41 -24.47
C THR A 55 -10.45 14.89 -24.54
N ASP A 56 -11.31 15.77 -24.03
CA ASP A 56 -11.17 17.22 -24.13
C ASP A 56 -10.52 17.85 -22.89
N ASP A 57 -10.20 17.07 -21.85
CA ASP A 57 -9.47 17.58 -20.68
C ASP A 57 -7.96 17.62 -20.96
N PRO A 58 -7.24 18.68 -20.55
CA PRO A 58 -5.77 18.75 -20.67
C PRO A 58 -5.04 17.61 -19.94
N TYR A 59 -5.71 16.94 -19.01
CA TYR A 59 -5.20 15.79 -18.30
C TYR A 59 -6.13 14.57 -18.41
N PRO A 60 -6.02 13.79 -19.52
CA PRO A 60 -6.95 12.69 -19.81
C PRO A 60 -6.78 11.45 -18.91
N ILE A 61 -5.63 11.32 -18.24
CA ILE A 61 -5.26 10.16 -17.39
C ILE A 61 -4.42 10.66 -16.20
N ASP A 62 -4.61 10.09 -15.00
CA ASP A 62 -3.60 10.07 -13.91
C ASP A 62 -3.47 8.75 -13.25
N THR A 63 -2.31 8.54 -12.66
CA THR A 63 -2.06 7.57 -11.61
C THR A 63 -1.46 8.20 -10.33
N ASP A 64 -2.24 8.16 -9.25
CA ASP A 64 -1.79 8.46 -7.89
C ASP A 64 -1.20 7.21 -7.22
N LEU A 65 -0.22 7.42 -6.32
CA LEU A 65 0.33 6.38 -5.45
C LEU A 65 0.13 6.75 -3.98
N HIS A 66 -0.39 5.83 -3.19
CA HIS A 66 -0.58 6.01 -1.75
C HIS A 66 0.09 4.90 -0.95
N PHE A 67 0.71 5.26 0.16
CA PHE A 67 1.13 4.33 1.20
C PHE A 67 0.45 4.67 2.50
N MET A 68 -0.15 3.67 3.15
CA MET A 68 -0.82 3.84 4.43
C MET A 68 -0.31 2.83 5.44
N ALA A 69 -0.13 3.28 6.68
CA ALA A 69 0.19 2.46 7.82
C ALA A 69 -0.77 2.76 8.97
N SER A 70 -1.34 1.70 9.55
CA SER A 70 -2.17 1.75 10.75
C SER A 70 -1.46 1.12 11.93
N LEU A 71 -1.60 1.74 13.10
CA LEU A 71 -1.04 1.30 14.36
C LEU A 71 -2.15 1.06 15.38
N PHE A 72 -2.32 -0.21 15.72
CA PHE A 72 -3.14 -0.72 16.82
C PHE A 72 -4.61 -0.26 16.81
N GLY A 73 -5.18 -0.02 15.62
CA GLY A 73 -6.57 0.45 15.49
C GLY A 73 -6.80 1.87 15.99
N LYS A 74 -5.73 2.65 16.23
CA LYS A 74 -5.81 3.98 16.84
C LYS A 74 -5.24 5.10 15.97
N LEU A 75 -4.13 4.84 15.28
CA LEU A 75 -3.45 5.84 14.47
C LEU A 75 -3.28 5.33 13.04
N GLU A 76 -3.58 6.17 12.06
CA GLU A 76 -3.34 5.93 10.66
C GLU A 76 -2.50 7.08 10.09
N LEU A 77 -1.44 6.72 9.38
CA LEU A 77 -0.55 7.64 8.68
C LEU A 77 -0.59 7.30 7.20
N THR A 78 -0.77 8.31 6.35
CA THR A 78 -0.85 8.14 4.90
C THR A 78 0.12 9.08 4.22
N LEU A 79 0.84 8.58 3.22
CA LEU A 79 1.66 9.34 2.29
C LEU A 79 1.04 9.21 0.90
N SER A 80 0.57 10.33 0.34
CA SER A 80 0.04 10.37 -1.03
C SER A 80 1.02 11.06 -1.96
N PHE A 81 1.32 10.44 -3.09
CA PHE A 81 2.23 10.92 -4.11
C PHE A 81 1.37 11.42 -5.26
N LEU A 82 1.17 12.74 -5.29
CA LEU A 82 0.12 13.38 -6.10
C LEU A 82 0.56 13.68 -7.54
N THR A 83 1.86 13.89 -7.78
CA THR A 83 2.35 14.29 -9.11
C THR A 83 3.75 13.75 -9.30
N PHE A 84 4.08 13.18 -10.47
CA PHE A 84 5.45 12.75 -10.80
C PHE A 84 6.26 13.82 -11.57
N SER A 85 5.59 14.77 -12.24
CA SER A 85 6.23 15.90 -12.94
C SER A 85 6.81 16.95 -11.98
N ASP A 86 6.22 17.09 -10.79
CA ASP A 86 6.71 17.87 -9.64
C ASP A 86 6.41 17.05 -8.39
N LEU A 87 7.34 16.21 -7.94
CA LEU A 87 7.10 15.22 -6.88
C LEU A 87 6.57 15.87 -5.59
N ARG A 88 5.28 15.75 -5.34
CA ARG A 88 4.61 16.21 -4.12
C ARG A 88 4.19 15.03 -3.26
N ILE A 89 4.77 14.92 -2.07
CA ILE A 89 4.44 13.89 -1.08
C ILE A 89 3.60 14.52 0.02
N SER A 90 2.36 14.04 0.14
CA SER A 90 1.30 14.55 1.00
C SER A 90 1.12 13.68 2.25
N PRO A 91 1.70 14.06 3.40
CA PRO A 91 1.43 13.38 4.65
C PRO A 91 0.02 13.70 5.16
N SER A 92 -0.64 12.68 5.69
CA SER A 92 -1.95 12.78 6.34
C SER A 92 -1.96 11.92 7.60
N ILE A 93 -2.73 12.34 8.59
CA ILE A 93 -2.86 11.67 9.89
C ILE A 93 -4.33 11.54 10.28
N LYS A 94 -4.71 10.38 10.81
CA LYS A 94 -6.05 10.12 11.34
C LYS A 94 -5.95 9.36 12.66
N TYR A 95 -6.73 9.78 13.65
CA TYR A 95 -6.77 9.19 14.97
C TYR A 95 -8.19 8.74 15.32
N ASN A 96 -8.34 7.48 15.73
CA ASN A 96 -9.60 6.92 16.22
C ASN A 96 -9.78 7.26 17.70
N ILE A 97 -10.72 8.18 17.95
CA ILE A 97 -11.09 8.61 19.30
C ILE A 97 -11.89 7.48 19.95
N VAL A 98 -12.97 7.06 19.29
CA VAL A 98 -13.91 6.06 19.79
C VAL A 98 -13.95 4.90 18.81
N SER A 99 -13.70 3.70 19.32
CA SER A 99 -13.89 2.48 18.54
C SER A 99 -15.37 2.14 18.50
N GLU A 100 -15.83 1.61 17.37
CA GLU A 100 -17.21 1.24 17.20
C GLU A 100 -17.67 0.22 18.26
N SER A 101 -18.91 0.37 18.70
CA SER A 101 -19.64 -0.62 19.51
C SER A 101 -21.02 -0.86 18.92
N GLU A 102 -21.82 -1.74 19.51
CA GLU A 102 -23.20 -1.99 19.06
C GLU A 102 -24.05 -0.70 19.04
N LYS A 103 -23.89 0.20 20.00
CA LYS A 103 -24.71 1.42 20.14
C LYS A 103 -24.05 2.70 19.62
N ILE A 104 -22.72 2.74 19.57
CA ILE A 104 -21.97 3.96 19.28
C ILE A 104 -21.17 3.76 17.99
N PRO A 105 -21.27 4.66 16.99
CA PRO A 105 -20.43 4.60 15.81
C PRO A 105 -18.96 4.82 16.19
N ALA A 106 -18.03 4.29 15.38
CA ALA A 106 -16.64 4.73 15.49
C ALA A 106 -16.55 6.24 15.21
N VAL A 107 -15.63 6.91 15.91
CA VAL A 107 -15.37 8.34 15.73
C VAL A 107 -13.87 8.56 15.53
N SER A 108 -13.52 9.24 14.45
CA SER A 108 -12.14 9.63 14.18
C SER A 108 -12.04 11.09 13.77
N VAL A 109 -10.89 11.66 14.06
CA VAL A 109 -10.48 12.98 13.56
C VAL A 109 -9.20 12.84 12.76
N GLY A 110 -8.95 13.77 11.86
CA GLY A 110 -7.69 13.76 11.13
C GLY A 110 -7.42 15.04 10.39
N VAL A 111 -6.23 15.07 9.79
CA VAL A 111 -5.77 16.13 8.91
C VAL A 111 -5.26 15.47 7.64
N LEU A 112 -5.86 15.82 6.50
CA LEU A 112 -5.37 15.44 5.19
C LEU A 112 -4.45 16.54 4.64
N ASN A 113 -3.51 16.14 3.80
CA ASN A 113 -2.67 17.03 3.01
C ASN A 113 -1.91 18.07 3.84
N LEU A 114 -1.11 17.58 4.80
CA LEU A 114 -0.24 18.42 5.63
C LEU A 114 0.86 19.07 4.77
N PHE A 115 0.62 20.31 4.33
CA PHE A 115 1.52 21.09 3.50
C PHE A 115 1.53 22.56 3.91
N THR A 116 2.65 23.22 3.60
CA THR A 116 2.79 24.68 3.68
C THR A 116 2.22 25.39 2.45
N SER A 117 2.22 24.73 1.28
CA SER A 117 1.60 25.28 0.07
C SER A 117 0.07 25.21 0.14
N LYS A 118 -0.59 26.32 -0.19
CA LYS A 118 -2.05 26.41 -0.25
C LYS A 118 -2.65 25.61 -1.41
N TYR A 119 -1.92 25.56 -2.52
CA TYR A 119 -2.37 24.92 -3.76
C TYR A 119 -1.61 23.61 -3.92
N ILE A 120 -2.35 22.53 -3.80
CA ILE A 120 -1.89 21.15 -3.95
C ILE A 120 -3.04 20.37 -4.57
N SER A 121 -2.75 19.63 -5.63
CA SER A 121 -3.62 18.63 -6.24
C SER A 121 -2.73 17.68 -7.02
N SER A 122 -3.35 16.62 -7.51
CA SER A 122 -2.75 15.66 -8.42
C SER A 122 -2.25 16.28 -9.73
N VAL A 123 -2.95 17.27 -10.28
CA VAL A 123 -2.53 18.00 -11.51
C VAL A 123 -1.43 19.04 -11.29
N GLY A 124 -1.21 19.50 -10.05
CA GLY A 124 -0.08 20.35 -9.70
C GLY A 124 -0.34 21.41 -8.61
N GLY A 125 0.74 22.05 -8.16
CA GLY A 125 0.77 22.90 -6.96
C GLY A 125 0.59 24.40 -7.17
N SER A 126 0.07 24.86 -8.31
CA SER A 126 -0.06 26.30 -8.61
C SER A 126 -1.52 26.78 -8.61
N LYS A 127 -1.76 28.08 -8.42
CA LYS A 127 -3.13 28.65 -8.47
C LYS A 127 -3.87 28.29 -9.78
N ASN A 128 -3.13 28.16 -10.88
CA ASN A 128 -3.67 28.00 -12.24
C ASN A 128 -3.61 26.55 -12.73
N THR A 129 -2.96 25.65 -11.99
CA THR A 129 -2.85 24.23 -12.37
C THR A 129 -4.00 23.47 -11.72
N VAL A 130 -5.12 23.44 -12.42
CA VAL A 130 -6.39 22.89 -11.94
C VAL A 130 -7.11 22.19 -13.07
N TRP A 131 -8.08 21.38 -12.68
CA TRP A 131 -8.95 20.71 -13.63
C TRP A 131 -9.86 21.67 -14.40
N SER A 132 -10.23 21.25 -15.61
CA SER A 132 -11.06 22.06 -16.49
C SER A 132 -12.42 22.36 -15.87
N ASP A 133 -13.05 21.37 -15.23
CA ASP A 133 -14.31 21.51 -14.50
C ASP A 133 -14.17 22.39 -13.26
N ASP A 134 -13.11 22.20 -12.48
CA ASP A 134 -12.85 23.01 -11.29
C ASP A 134 -12.72 24.50 -11.62
N SER A 135 -12.02 24.83 -12.71
CA SER A 135 -11.82 26.21 -13.15
C SER A 135 -13.10 26.93 -13.62
N SER A 136 -14.19 26.19 -13.85
CA SER A 136 -15.41 26.69 -14.49
C SER A 136 -16.53 27.12 -13.53
N TYR A 137 -16.38 26.86 -12.22
CA TYR A 137 -17.50 26.99 -11.27
C TYR A 137 -17.92 28.43 -10.95
N ILE A 138 -17.02 29.41 -11.06
CA ILE A 138 -17.30 30.82 -10.71
C ILE A 138 -16.61 31.79 -11.69
N PRO A 139 -17.18 32.99 -11.95
CA PRO A 139 -16.64 33.96 -12.91
C PRO A 139 -15.19 34.42 -12.62
N GLU A 140 -14.81 34.45 -11.34
CA GLU A 140 -13.43 34.64 -10.89
C GLU A 140 -13.01 33.40 -10.12
N TYR A 141 -12.29 32.48 -10.79
CA TYR A 141 -11.91 31.20 -10.17
C TYR A 141 -11.08 31.37 -8.88
N ILE A 142 -11.64 30.89 -7.77
CA ILE A 142 -10.99 30.74 -6.47
C ILE A 142 -10.77 29.25 -6.24
N ARG A 143 -9.51 28.82 -6.40
CA ARG A 143 -9.10 27.45 -6.09
C ARG A 143 -9.35 27.14 -4.60
N CYS A 144 -10.13 26.08 -4.33
CA CYS A 144 -10.35 25.58 -2.98
C CYS A 144 -9.02 25.18 -2.33
N PRO A 145 -8.70 25.64 -1.12
CA PRO A 145 -7.48 25.22 -0.43
C PRO A 145 -7.62 23.78 0.07
N GLU A 146 -6.89 22.83 -0.52
CA GLU A 146 -6.95 21.42 -0.12
C GLU A 146 -5.94 21.03 0.98
N HIS A 147 -4.99 21.91 1.26
CA HIS A 147 -4.00 21.72 2.31
C HIS A 147 -4.59 21.80 3.72
N ASN A 148 -4.02 21.03 4.64
CA ASN A 148 -4.38 20.99 6.06
C ASN A 148 -5.89 20.82 6.27
N SER A 149 -6.47 19.87 5.53
CA SER A 149 -7.91 19.60 5.53
C SER A 149 -8.29 18.80 6.77
N LEU A 150 -8.82 19.51 7.78
CA LEU A 150 -9.30 18.91 9.02
C LEU A 150 -10.64 18.23 8.80
N PHE A 151 -10.84 17.07 9.44
CA PHE A 151 -12.12 16.37 9.44
C PHE A 151 -12.43 15.69 10.77
N LEU A 152 -13.74 15.50 10.97
CA LEU A 152 -14.35 14.61 11.95
C LEU A 152 -15.26 13.65 11.18
N VAL A 153 -15.16 12.36 11.46
CA VAL A 153 -15.95 11.33 10.79
C VAL A 153 -16.52 10.32 11.78
N PHE A 154 -17.73 9.88 11.47
CA PHE A 154 -18.47 8.83 12.14
C PHE A 154 -18.65 7.65 11.18
N THR A 155 -18.36 6.44 11.63
CA THR A 155 -18.57 5.22 10.85
C THR A 155 -19.39 4.21 11.65
N LYS A 156 -20.39 3.63 10.99
CA LYS A 156 -21.20 2.55 11.54
C LYS A 156 -21.32 1.41 10.55
N ASP A 157 -20.92 0.22 10.94
CA ASP A 157 -21.18 -1.01 10.19
C ASP A 157 -22.50 -1.61 10.69
N MET A 158 -23.48 -1.67 9.78
CA MET A 158 -24.81 -2.22 10.04
C MET A 158 -24.95 -3.64 9.47
N GLY A 159 -23.83 -4.35 9.29
CA GLY A 159 -23.79 -5.71 8.78
C GLY A 159 -24.31 -5.79 7.34
N ALA A 160 -25.36 -6.59 7.11
CA ALA A 160 -25.95 -6.78 5.78
C ALA A 160 -26.50 -5.48 5.16
N TRP A 161 -26.79 -4.46 5.97
CA TRP A 161 -27.29 -3.16 5.52
C TRP A 161 -26.19 -2.21 5.04
N GLY A 162 -24.94 -2.65 5.13
CA GLY A 162 -23.77 -1.89 4.71
C GLY A 162 -23.12 -1.08 5.82
N ARG A 163 -22.03 -0.42 5.44
CA ARG A 163 -21.26 0.50 6.25
C ARG A 163 -21.58 1.92 5.85
N TYR A 164 -21.91 2.73 6.85
CA TYR A 164 -22.30 4.13 6.69
C TYR A 164 -21.20 5.00 7.27
N ASN A 165 -20.79 6.01 6.50
CA ASN A 165 -19.82 7.02 6.90
C ASN A 165 -20.47 8.40 6.74
N MET A 166 -20.30 9.26 7.73
CA MET A 166 -20.74 10.65 7.67
C MET A 166 -19.75 11.51 8.43
N GLY A 167 -19.42 12.66 7.88
CA GLY A 167 -18.46 13.55 8.52
C GLY A 167 -18.59 14.99 8.07
N PHE A 168 -17.77 15.81 8.73
CA PHE A 168 -17.64 17.23 8.49
C PHE A 168 -16.17 17.57 8.37
N GLY A 169 -15.82 18.51 7.51
CA GLY A 169 -14.45 18.94 7.37
C GLY A 169 -14.28 20.26 6.63
N ARG A 170 -13.06 20.79 6.67
CA ARG A 170 -12.65 21.97 5.91
C ARG A 170 -11.67 21.60 4.80
N GLY A 171 -11.44 22.54 3.88
CA GLY A 171 -10.49 22.36 2.80
C GLY A 171 -11.05 21.47 1.69
N CYS A 172 -10.51 20.27 1.49
CA CYS A 172 -10.94 19.38 0.40
C CYS A 172 -12.40 18.92 0.51
N PHE A 173 -13.03 19.03 1.69
CA PHE A 173 -14.45 18.70 1.90
C PHE A 173 -15.41 19.83 1.55
N VAL A 174 -14.92 20.96 1.04
CA VAL A 174 -15.72 22.15 0.74
C VAL A 174 -15.74 22.37 -0.77
N GLY A 175 -16.90 22.17 -1.40
CA GLY A 175 -17.11 22.53 -2.79
C GLY A 175 -17.67 23.93 -3.00
N TYR A 176 -17.13 24.64 -4.00
CA TYR A 176 -17.60 25.97 -4.41
C TYR A 176 -18.54 25.94 -5.62
N GLY A 177 -18.86 24.74 -6.13
CA GLY A 177 -19.78 24.57 -7.24
C GLY A 177 -21.24 24.84 -6.84
N PRO A 178 -22.15 25.15 -7.80
CA PRO A 178 -23.58 25.43 -7.56
C PRO A 178 -24.30 24.46 -6.63
N ARG A 179 -23.89 23.18 -6.70
CA ARG A 179 -24.50 22.06 -5.97
C ARG A 179 -23.74 21.72 -4.71
N SER A 180 -22.42 21.53 -4.82
CA SER A 180 -21.57 21.17 -3.68
C SER A 180 -21.58 22.25 -2.59
N ARG A 181 -21.76 23.52 -2.97
CA ARG A 181 -21.97 24.62 -2.02
C ARG A 181 -23.21 24.46 -1.14
N GLN A 182 -24.23 23.71 -1.57
CA GLN A 182 -25.42 23.46 -0.74
C GLN A 182 -25.11 22.62 0.51
N PHE A 183 -23.97 21.93 0.53
CA PHE A 183 -23.57 21.01 1.59
C PHE A 183 -22.46 21.57 2.49
N ASN A 184 -22.25 22.88 2.49
CA ASN A 184 -21.28 23.54 3.36
C ASN A 184 -21.76 24.90 3.88
N THR A 185 -21.03 25.44 4.85
CA THR A 185 -21.37 26.70 5.54
C THR A 185 -21.38 27.92 4.61
N ASP A 186 -20.70 27.89 3.47
CA ASP A 186 -20.72 29.02 2.53
C ASP A 186 -22.11 29.22 1.92
N ARG A 187 -23.03 28.24 2.01
CA ARG A 187 -24.41 28.38 1.56
C ARG A 187 -25.15 29.59 2.15
N PHE A 188 -24.72 30.06 3.32
CA PHE A 188 -25.34 31.19 4.03
C PHE A 188 -24.76 32.56 3.65
N TYR A 189 -23.79 32.62 2.74
CA TYR A 189 -23.12 33.84 2.30
C TYR A 189 -23.43 34.18 0.83
N HIS A 190 -23.05 35.36 0.36
CA HIS A 190 -23.20 35.71 -1.06
C HIS A 190 -22.34 34.80 -1.93
N TRP A 191 -22.75 34.58 -3.19
CA TRP A 191 -22.08 33.64 -4.10
C TRP A 191 -20.62 33.97 -4.41
N SER A 192 -20.25 35.24 -4.30
CA SER A 192 -18.88 35.73 -4.41
C SER A 192 -18.01 35.43 -3.18
N ASP A 193 -18.61 35.06 -2.05
CA ASP A 193 -17.95 35.01 -0.75
C ASP A 193 -17.66 33.55 -0.40
N THR A 194 -16.53 33.04 -0.88
CA THR A 194 -16.03 31.69 -0.58
C THR A 194 -14.96 31.73 0.52
N HIS A 195 -15.10 30.91 1.56
CA HIS A 195 -14.22 30.96 2.73
C HIS A 195 -13.33 29.72 2.84
N SER A 196 -12.04 29.93 3.12
CA SER A 196 -11.08 28.82 3.27
C SER A 196 -11.29 27.96 4.53
N ASP A 197 -12.06 28.48 5.48
CA ASP A 197 -12.42 27.90 6.76
C ASP A 197 -13.89 27.45 6.81
N ALA A 198 -14.58 27.47 5.68
CA ALA A 198 -15.89 26.85 5.55
C ALA A 198 -15.84 25.36 5.94
N ILE A 199 -16.97 24.87 6.44
CA ILE A 199 -17.13 23.48 6.86
C ILE A 199 -18.14 22.83 5.93
N GLY A 200 -17.69 21.80 5.21
CA GLY A 200 -18.52 20.96 4.37
C GLY A 200 -18.84 19.62 5.02
N MET A 201 -19.92 19.02 4.53
CA MET A 201 -20.37 17.69 4.91
C MET A 201 -20.01 16.70 3.81
N PHE A 202 -19.56 15.52 4.22
CA PHE A 202 -19.33 14.37 3.33
C PHE A 202 -19.98 13.12 3.93
N TRP A 203 -20.34 12.17 3.09
CA TRP A 203 -20.96 10.93 3.51
C TRP A 203 -20.86 9.86 2.43
N GLY A 204 -20.94 8.60 2.83
CA GLY A 204 -20.88 7.49 1.89
C GLY A 204 -21.37 6.20 2.49
N VAL A 205 -21.81 5.29 1.63
CA VAL A 205 -22.29 3.96 2.00
C VAL A 205 -21.66 2.92 1.09
N ASP A 206 -21.17 1.84 1.68
CA ASP A 206 -20.78 0.64 0.94
C ASP A 206 -21.46 -0.61 1.51
N ILE A 207 -21.90 -1.50 0.62
CA ILE A 207 -22.71 -2.68 0.93
C ILE A 207 -22.03 -3.90 0.35
N GLU A 208 -22.04 -5.00 1.09
CA GLU A 208 -21.54 -6.28 0.59
C GLU A 208 -22.56 -6.91 -0.37
N LEU A 209 -22.13 -7.14 -1.61
CA LEU A 209 -22.94 -7.73 -2.69
C LEU A 209 -22.72 -9.25 -2.82
N GLY A 210 -21.88 -9.83 -1.96
CA GLY A 210 -21.43 -11.23 -2.03
C GLY A 210 -20.22 -11.43 -2.96
N TYR A 211 -19.69 -12.66 -2.98
CA TYR A 211 -18.52 -13.04 -3.79
C TYR A 211 -17.30 -12.12 -3.63
N ASN A 212 -17.11 -11.59 -2.41
CA ASN A 212 -16.09 -10.61 -2.08
C ASN A 212 -16.21 -9.25 -2.81
N ILE A 213 -17.40 -8.91 -3.28
CA ILE A 213 -17.67 -7.63 -3.95
C ILE A 213 -18.43 -6.74 -2.98
N ARG A 214 -17.98 -5.49 -2.88
CA ARG A 214 -18.72 -4.39 -2.26
C ARG A 214 -19.11 -3.38 -3.33
N GLY A 215 -20.31 -2.83 -3.21
CA GLY A 215 -20.77 -1.71 -4.05
C GLY A 215 -21.23 -0.58 -3.17
N GLY A 216 -21.10 0.65 -3.65
CA GLY A 216 -21.41 1.81 -2.84
C GLY A 216 -21.47 3.09 -3.63
N PHE A 217 -21.78 4.16 -2.91
CA PHE A 217 -21.82 5.52 -3.41
C PHE A 217 -21.39 6.50 -2.31
N GLU A 218 -20.94 7.67 -2.72
CA GLU A 218 -20.37 8.68 -1.85
C GLU A 218 -20.66 10.09 -2.35
N PHE A 219 -20.69 11.03 -1.42
CA PHE A 219 -20.48 12.44 -1.65
C PHE A 219 -19.30 12.92 -0.79
N ASP A 220 -18.18 13.31 -1.42
CA ASP A 220 -16.93 13.69 -0.73
C ASP A 220 -16.93 15.15 -0.22
N GLY A 221 -18.04 15.87 -0.42
CA GLY A 221 -18.17 17.31 -0.19
C GLY A 221 -18.19 18.13 -1.48
N ARG A 222 -17.78 17.53 -2.60
CA ARG A 222 -17.66 18.16 -3.92
C ARG A 222 -18.35 17.35 -5.00
N ASP A 223 -18.05 16.06 -5.04
CA ASP A 223 -18.33 15.16 -6.14
C ASP A 223 -19.21 13.99 -5.64
N PHE A 224 -20.13 13.54 -6.49
CA PHE A 224 -20.93 12.34 -6.27
C PHE A 224 -20.34 11.16 -7.01
N ASN A 225 -20.04 10.09 -6.26
CA ASN A 225 -19.29 8.94 -6.75
C ASN A 225 -20.11 7.65 -6.57
N ILE A 226 -19.92 6.69 -7.48
CA ILE A 226 -20.45 5.31 -7.36
C ILE A 226 -19.37 4.31 -7.75
N GLY A 227 -19.42 3.09 -7.23
CA GLY A 227 -18.47 2.09 -7.69
C GLY A 227 -18.58 0.71 -7.04
N LEU A 228 -17.63 -0.12 -7.41
CA LEU A 228 -17.49 -1.52 -6.99
C LEU A 228 -16.06 -1.77 -6.54
N LYS A 229 -15.90 -2.60 -5.51
CA LYS A 229 -14.61 -3.10 -5.04
C LYS A 229 -14.67 -4.59 -4.86
N PHE A 230 -13.73 -5.28 -5.49
CA PHE A 230 -13.41 -6.67 -5.21
C PHE A 230 -12.33 -6.74 -4.13
N LYS A 231 -12.55 -7.55 -3.09
CA LYS A 231 -11.65 -7.67 -1.94
C LYS A 231 -11.23 -9.09 -1.68
N LYS A 232 -9.96 -9.40 -1.88
CA LYS A 232 -9.35 -10.67 -1.44
C LYS A 232 -8.35 -10.39 -0.32
N GLU A 233 -8.07 -11.39 0.51
CA GLU A 233 -7.02 -11.25 1.52
C GLU A 233 -5.68 -10.87 0.86
N GLY A 234 -5.08 -9.76 1.29
CA GLY A 234 -3.85 -9.23 0.69
C GLY A 234 -4.04 -8.28 -0.49
N PHE A 235 -5.22 -8.25 -1.13
CA PHE A 235 -5.38 -7.68 -2.47
C PHE A 235 -6.78 -7.13 -2.73
N GLU A 236 -6.88 -5.91 -3.21
CA GLU A 236 -8.17 -5.28 -3.58
C GLU A 236 -8.08 -4.61 -4.95
N VAL A 237 -9.19 -4.61 -5.68
CA VAL A 237 -9.36 -3.87 -6.95
C VAL A 237 -10.66 -3.11 -6.89
N SER A 238 -10.65 -1.83 -7.27
CA SER A 238 -11.85 -1.00 -7.31
C SER A 238 -12.07 -0.40 -8.69
N PHE A 239 -13.33 -0.32 -9.11
CA PHE A 239 -13.78 0.36 -10.31
C PHE A 239 -14.86 1.36 -9.91
N LEU A 240 -14.63 2.65 -10.14
CA LEU A 240 -15.52 3.72 -9.71
C LEU A 240 -15.85 4.64 -10.90
N ALA A 241 -16.99 5.31 -10.79
CA ALA A 241 -17.35 6.45 -11.61
C ALA A 241 -17.52 7.67 -10.70
N ALA A 242 -16.76 8.73 -10.98
CA ALA A 242 -16.73 9.95 -10.20
C ALA A 242 -17.45 11.10 -10.91
N LYS A 243 -17.80 12.14 -10.17
CA LYS A 243 -18.43 13.37 -10.69
C LYS A 243 -19.74 13.10 -11.45
N LEU A 244 -20.57 12.22 -10.92
CA LEU A 244 -21.85 11.85 -11.54
C LEU A 244 -22.81 13.03 -11.67
N GLU A 245 -22.63 14.06 -10.85
CA GLU A 245 -23.38 15.32 -10.93
C GLU A 245 -23.23 16.04 -12.27
N HIS A 246 -22.17 15.78 -13.05
CA HIS A 246 -22.06 16.28 -14.42
C HIS A 246 -23.22 15.78 -15.31
N ARG A 247 -23.74 14.57 -15.08
CA ARG A 247 -24.89 14.03 -15.82
C ARG A 247 -26.23 14.28 -15.14
N LEU A 248 -26.23 14.61 -13.86
CA LEU A 248 -27.45 14.90 -13.10
C LEU A 248 -27.83 16.39 -13.16
N GLY A 249 -27.68 17.03 -14.32
CA GLY A 249 -27.97 18.46 -14.57
C GLY A 249 -26.79 19.42 -14.41
N GLY A 250 -25.56 18.90 -14.46
CA GLY A 250 -24.33 19.72 -14.57
C GLY A 250 -24.15 20.28 -15.99
N SER A 251 -23.00 20.92 -16.23
CA SER A 251 -22.66 21.42 -17.57
C SER A 251 -22.54 20.26 -18.57
N PRO A 252 -23.15 20.35 -19.77
CA PRO A 252 -23.07 19.28 -20.76
C PRO A 252 -21.64 19.06 -21.31
N ASN A 253 -20.74 20.02 -21.06
CA ASN A 253 -19.36 19.99 -21.52
C ASN A 253 -18.44 19.11 -20.65
N PHE A 254 -18.90 18.68 -19.46
CA PHE A 254 -18.11 17.81 -18.60
C PHE A 254 -18.67 16.40 -18.55
N THR A 255 -17.77 15.43 -18.44
CA THR A 255 -18.11 14.01 -18.33
C THR A 255 -17.76 13.47 -16.95
N PRO A 256 -18.47 12.46 -16.44
CA PRO A 256 -18.01 11.66 -15.32
C PRO A 256 -16.62 11.08 -15.59
N ARG A 257 -15.85 10.85 -14.53
CA ARG A 257 -14.54 10.20 -14.59
C ARG A 257 -14.67 8.72 -14.26
N ILE A 258 -13.71 7.92 -14.72
CA ILE A 258 -13.62 6.50 -14.37
C ILE A 258 -12.33 6.26 -13.61
N ASP A 259 -12.44 5.58 -12.47
CA ASP A 259 -11.30 5.29 -11.60
C ASP A 259 -11.10 3.78 -11.50
N LEU A 260 -9.85 3.36 -11.65
CA LEU A 260 -9.41 1.99 -11.44
C LEU A 260 -8.29 1.99 -10.40
N SER A 261 -8.46 1.24 -9.31
CA SER A 261 -7.41 1.12 -8.29
C SER A 261 -7.04 -0.32 -7.98
N THR A 262 -5.79 -0.51 -7.58
CA THR A 262 -5.27 -1.77 -7.05
C THR A 262 -4.55 -1.49 -5.73
N THR A 263 -4.92 -2.24 -4.69
CA THR A 263 -4.31 -2.13 -3.35
C THR A 263 -3.71 -3.46 -2.94
N PHE A 264 -2.45 -3.43 -2.49
CA PHE A 264 -1.79 -4.55 -1.83
C PHE A 264 -1.57 -4.22 -0.37
N ASN A 265 -1.99 -5.11 0.53
CA ASN A 265 -1.81 -4.92 1.96
C ASN A 265 -0.87 -5.95 2.59
N SER A 266 -0.49 -5.73 3.84
CA SER A 266 0.48 -6.53 4.59
C SER A 266 0.17 -8.04 4.64
N TYR A 267 -1.08 -8.46 4.45
CA TYR A 267 -1.44 -9.88 4.36
C TYR A 267 -0.92 -10.54 3.07
N PHE A 268 -0.72 -9.77 2.00
CA PHE A 268 -0.08 -10.25 0.76
C PHE A 268 1.31 -10.82 1.03
N LEU A 269 2.10 -10.12 1.84
CA LEU A 269 3.47 -10.54 2.17
C LEU A 269 3.50 -11.75 3.11
N ARG A 270 2.50 -11.93 3.97
CA ARG A 270 2.39 -13.12 4.85
C ARG A 270 2.18 -14.41 4.06
N ARG A 271 1.60 -14.33 2.87
CA ARG A 271 1.34 -15.48 2.00
C ARG A 271 2.49 -15.77 1.03
N MET A 272 3.48 -14.89 0.92
CA MET A 272 4.69 -15.22 0.17
C MET A 272 5.46 -16.29 0.95
N PRO A 273 5.89 -17.40 0.30
CA PRO A 273 6.73 -18.39 0.96
C PRO A 273 7.95 -17.68 1.55
N SER A 274 8.14 -17.77 2.86
CA SER A 274 9.37 -17.27 3.47
C SER A 274 10.53 -17.98 2.80
N PRO A 275 11.62 -17.28 2.41
CA PRO A 275 12.80 -17.95 1.90
C PRO A 275 13.19 -19.11 2.82
N PRO A 276 13.56 -20.29 2.29
CA PRO A 276 13.96 -21.42 3.12
C PRO A 276 15.00 -20.96 4.13
N LYS A 277 14.70 -21.15 5.41
CA LYS A 277 15.62 -20.82 6.48
C LYS A 277 16.73 -21.87 6.45
N VAL A 278 17.84 -21.55 5.78
CA VAL A 278 19.01 -22.42 5.66
C VAL A 278 20.24 -21.76 6.29
N GLY A 279 21.16 -22.56 6.78
CA GLY A 279 22.53 -22.16 7.10
C GLY A 279 23.52 -22.89 6.17
N ALA A 280 24.80 -22.58 6.31
CA ALA A 280 25.86 -23.25 5.57
C ALA A 280 26.85 -23.94 6.52
N ILE A 281 27.28 -25.16 6.18
CA ILE A 281 28.49 -25.76 6.75
C ILE A 281 29.58 -25.64 5.69
N THR A 282 30.73 -25.12 6.08
CA THR A 282 31.89 -25.02 5.21
C THR A 282 33.11 -25.54 5.93
N GLY A 283 34.08 -26.05 5.21
CA GLY A 283 35.38 -26.32 5.80
C GLY A 283 36.38 -26.90 4.83
N ASP A 284 37.55 -27.16 5.38
CA ASP A 284 38.69 -27.72 4.68
C ASP A 284 38.96 -29.14 5.21
N VAL A 285 39.38 -30.04 4.32
CA VAL A 285 39.87 -31.38 4.67
C VAL A 285 41.32 -31.49 4.25
N VAL A 286 42.20 -31.69 5.23
CA VAL A 286 43.66 -31.76 5.01
C VAL A 286 44.26 -32.98 5.69
N ASP A 287 45.43 -33.39 5.23
CA ASP A 287 46.27 -34.37 5.93
C ASP A 287 46.76 -33.77 7.25
N ARG A 288 46.60 -34.53 8.32
CA ARG A 288 46.94 -34.07 9.67
C ARG A 288 48.40 -33.63 9.80
N ASN A 289 49.32 -34.33 9.13
CA ASN A 289 50.76 -34.11 9.24
C ASN A 289 51.28 -33.15 8.17
N SER A 290 51.01 -33.45 6.89
CA SER A 290 51.56 -32.66 5.79
C SER A 290 50.79 -31.38 5.49
N LYS A 291 49.56 -31.24 6.03
CA LYS A 291 48.62 -30.15 5.76
C LYS A 291 48.21 -30.01 4.29
N ILE A 292 48.52 -31.03 3.47
CA ILE A 292 48.13 -31.07 2.06
C ILE A 292 46.61 -31.33 1.99
N PRO A 293 45.87 -30.62 1.12
CA PRO A 293 44.45 -30.88 0.88
C PRO A 293 44.14 -32.32 0.47
N ILE A 294 42.99 -32.84 0.93
CA ILE A 294 42.54 -34.19 0.62
C ILE A 294 41.21 -34.15 -0.13
N GLY A 295 41.13 -34.91 -1.23
CA GLY A 295 39.87 -35.28 -1.86
C GLY A 295 39.08 -36.22 -0.96
N ALA A 296 38.05 -35.70 -0.27
CA ALA A 296 37.25 -36.44 0.70
C ALA A 296 35.76 -36.42 0.36
N THR A 297 35.07 -37.47 0.78
CA THR A 297 33.61 -37.55 0.80
C THR A 297 33.10 -37.07 2.16
N ILE A 298 32.22 -36.07 2.13
CA ILE A 298 31.56 -35.49 3.29
C ILE A 298 30.14 -36.03 3.37
N THR A 299 29.78 -36.62 4.50
CA THR A 299 28.42 -37.07 4.81
C THR A 299 27.88 -36.30 5.99
N VAL A 300 26.71 -35.67 5.85
CA VAL A 300 26.04 -34.97 6.94
C VAL A 300 24.92 -35.84 7.49
N LYS A 301 25.17 -36.55 8.58
CA LYS A 301 24.18 -37.41 9.22
C LYS A 301 23.11 -36.57 9.94
N GLY A 302 21.87 -37.02 9.84
CA GLY A 302 20.68 -36.29 10.32
C GLY A 302 20.08 -35.35 9.28
N ALA A 303 20.61 -35.36 8.04
CA ALA A 303 20.14 -34.56 6.92
C ALA A 303 19.79 -35.46 5.74
N GLU A 304 18.68 -35.19 5.06
CA GLU A 304 18.29 -35.88 3.82
C GLU A 304 18.97 -35.23 2.61
N ILE A 305 20.30 -35.23 2.59
CA ILE A 305 21.10 -34.74 1.46
C ILE A 305 22.10 -35.80 1.00
N PRO A 306 22.44 -35.83 -0.31
CA PRO A 306 23.53 -36.65 -0.80
C PRO A 306 24.86 -36.27 -0.14
N SER A 307 25.79 -37.22 -0.07
CA SER A 307 27.18 -36.91 0.27
C SER A 307 27.77 -35.97 -0.78
N ILE A 308 28.67 -35.08 -0.35
CA ILE A 308 29.39 -34.18 -1.24
C ILE A 308 30.87 -34.51 -1.24
N THR A 309 31.58 -34.20 -2.32
CA THR A 309 33.03 -34.32 -2.38
C THR A 309 33.68 -32.95 -2.20
N THR A 310 34.85 -32.91 -1.58
CA THR A 310 35.67 -31.70 -1.53
C THR A 310 36.18 -31.32 -2.93
N ASP A 311 36.53 -30.05 -3.12
CA ASP A 311 37.23 -29.57 -4.32
C ASP A 311 38.74 -29.95 -4.32
N ALA A 312 39.47 -29.52 -5.35
CA ALA A 312 40.91 -29.78 -5.51
C ALA A 312 41.77 -29.17 -4.38
N GLU A 313 41.25 -28.14 -3.71
CA GLU A 313 41.88 -27.51 -2.54
C GLU A 313 41.36 -28.09 -1.22
N GLY A 314 40.61 -29.19 -1.25
CA GLY A 314 40.09 -29.89 -0.07
C GLY A 314 38.93 -29.16 0.60
N ARG A 315 38.34 -28.15 -0.04
CA ARG A 315 37.26 -27.35 0.52
C ARG A 315 35.91 -27.97 0.22
N TYR A 316 34.97 -27.82 1.13
CA TYR A 316 33.58 -28.20 0.92
C TYR A 316 32.63 -27.13 1.46
N ALA A 317 31.45 -27.07 0.86
CA ALA A 317 30.35 -26.21 1.30
C ALA A 317 29.02 -26.92 1.09
N VAL A 318 28.15 -26.87 2.10
CA VAL A 318 26.81 -27.44 2.04
C VAL A 318 25.80 -26.50 2.67
N THR A 319 24.67 -26.30 1.98
CA THR A 319 23.54 -25.52 2.47
C THR A 319 22.49 -26.46 3.03
N ILE A 320 22.06 -26.23 4.27
CA ILE A 320 21.21 -27.16 5.02
C ILE A 320 20.29 -26.42 6.00
N ALA A 321 19.17 -27.03 6.39
CA ALA A 321 18.28 -26.49 7.42
C ALA A 321 19.01 -26.34 8.77
N PRO A 322 18.65 -25.34 9.61
CA PRO A 322 19.14 -25.21 10.97
C PRO A 322 18.90 -26.49 11.77
N GLY A 323 19.89 -26.91 12.53
CA GLY A 323 19.84 -28.19 13.23
C GLY A 323 21.18 -28.61 13.79
N SER A 324 21.16 -29.72 14.54
CA SER A 324 22.39 -30.36 15.01
C SER A 324 22.69 -31.56 14.13
N TYR A 325 23.88 -31.60 13.56
CA TYR A 325 24.31 -32.64 12.63
C TYR A 325 25.63 -33.25 13.05
N LEU A 326 25.88 -34.47 12.59
CA LEU A 326 27.20 -35.11 12.62
C LEU A 326 27.78 -35.11 11.21
N VAL A 327 28.84 -34.35 11.00
CA VAL A 327 29.55 -34.28 9.73
C VAL A 327 30.69 -35.30 9.77
N ARG A 328 30.69 -36.24 8.83
CA ARG A 328 31.77 -37.21 8.61
C ARG A 328 32.58 -36.80 7.40
N ALA A 329 33.91 -36.79 7.52
CA ALA A 329 34.84 -36.75 6.40
C ALA A 329 35.53 -38.11 6.26
N GLU A 330 35.54 -38.65 5.04
CA GLU A 330 36.14 -39.93 4.70
C GLU A 330 36.92 -39.83 3.38
N ALA A 331 38.12 -40.41 3.35
CA ALA A 331 38.96 -40.45 2.16
C ALA A 331 39.72 -41.78 2.09
N GLU A 332 40.00 -42.26 0.89
CA GLU A 332 40.74 -43.50 0.68
C GLU A 332 42.16 -43.40 1.28
N GLY A 333 42.61 -44.43 1.99
CA GLY A 333 43.91 -44.42 2.68
C GLY A 333 43.97 -43.62 3.99
N TYR A 334 42.86 -43.03 4.44
CA TYR A 334 42.76 -42.26 5.69
C TYR A 334 41.77 -42.88 6.69
N TYR A 335 42.00 -42.68 7.99
CA TYR A 335 40.96 -42.90 9.01
C TYR A 335 39.92 -41.77 8.92
N TRP A 336 38.64 -42.14 8.86
CA TRP A 336 37.53 -41.18 8.85
C TRP A 336 37.46 -40.40 10.16
N MET A 337 36.87 -39.20 10.11
CA MET A 337 36.63 -38.36 11.28
C MET A 337 35.21 -37.81 11.28
N GLU A 338 34.61 -37.71 12.47
CA GLU A 338 33.28 -37.14 12.67
C GLU A 338 33.32 -35.94 13.63
N LYS A 339 32.53 -34.91 13.34
CA LYS A 339 32.36 -33.73 14.19
C LYS A 339 30.89 -33.35 14.30
N LYS A 340 30.46 -33.00 15.51
CA LYS A 340 29.13 -32.45 15.76
C LYS A 340 29.13 -30.96 15.45
N VAL A 341 28.17 -30.50 14.66
CA VAL A 341 27.98 -29.09 14.32
C VAL A 341 26.57 -28.63 14.65
N TYR A 342 26.43 -27.34 14.92
CA TYR A 342 25.14 -26.69 15.16
C TYR A 342 24.94 -25.60 14.11
N VAL A 343 24.09 -25.87 13.13
CA VAL A 343 23.80 -24.94 12.04
C VAL A 343 22.72 -23.98 12.48
N ARG A 344 22.98 -22.67 12.35
CA ARG A 344 22.03 -21.60 12.63
C ARG A 344 21.51 -20.98 11.34
N GLU A 345 20.28 -20.45 11.39
CA GLU A 345 19.66 -19.76 10.26
C GLU A 345 20.56 -18.61 9.76
N ARG A 346 20.81 -18.56 8.44
CA ARG A 346 21.59 -17.50 7.75
C ARG A 346 23.03 -17.33 8.28
N MET A 347 23.58 -18.34 8.92
CA MET A 347 24.96 -18.33 9.41
C MET A 347 25.80 -19.40 8.71
N GLN A 348 27.10 -19.12 8.61
CA GLN A 348 28.11 -20.07 8.20
C GLN A 348 28.71 -20.74 9.44
N THR A 349 28.78 -22.07 9.41
CA THR A 349 29.38 -22.90 10.45
C THR A 349 30.63 -23.55 9.89
N ILE A 350 31.79 -23.22 10.45
CA ILE A 350 33.07 -23.77 9.99
C ILE A 350 33.31 -25.15 10.64
N CYS A 351 33.63 -26.16 9.84
CA CYS A 351 33.91 -27.52 10.30
C CYS A 351 35.08 -28.14 9.52
N ASN A 352 36.30 -27.83 9.92
CA ASN A 352 37.50 -28.35 9.27
C ASN A 352 37.83 -29.77 9.75
N PHE A 353 38.46 -30.59 8.91
CA PHE A 353 38.89 -31.94 9.22
C PHE A 353 40.39 -32.12 8.96
N GLU A 354 41.07 -32.77 9.88
CA GLU A 354 42.48 -33.17 9.73
C GLU A 354 42.56 -34.69 9.79
N LEU A 355 42.58 -35.35 8.63
CA LEU A 355 42.54 -36.80 8.56
C LEU A 355 43.92 -37.41 8.78
N LYS A 356 43.97 -38.54 9.50
CA LYS A 356 45.21 -39.29 9.74
C LYS A 356 45.32 -40.42 8.71
N LYS A 357 46.46 -40.52 8.03
CA LYS A 357 46.77 -41.62 7.10
C LYS A 357 46.79 -42.98 7.83
N LYS A 358 46.35 -44.03 7.15
CA LYS A 358 46.20 -45.38 7.72
C LYS A 358 47.49 -46.03 8.18
#